data_AF-A0A6I0DZP9-F1
#
_entry.id   AF-A0A6I0DZP9-F1
#
_cell.length_a   1.000
_cell.length_b   1.000
_cell.length_c   1.000
_cell.angle_alpha   90.00
_cell.angle_beta   90.00
_cell.angle_gamma   90.00
#
_symmetry.space_group_name_H-M   'P 1'
#
loop_
_entity.id
_entity.type
_entity.pdbx_description
1 polymer ?
#
loop_
_entity_poly.entity_id
_entity_poly.type
_entity_poly.pdbx_seq_one_letter_code
_entity_poly.pdbx_strand_id
1 'polypeptide(L)'
;MTKKKSLVKHKFPANLSSVEQKILVVSLLEDLDGHNTIKHFSIYGIDLLTRKICPNTEMFNSIISEIFNISYTTSDLVGSEFIIPNTLIKELKSDTFKQECLQQQEEILNLWTTISAYETIEYINQLLYKINSKEVEIDNAKPVIERLTENFSTGQLWNLSYKANQRACEIILTQKIDEKDYPDILLHAILEKGLLYINKGWKILPFKRWGNQCKQSELSQHFFNEVLELGEDGFNTIPSLENLKLDQ
;
A
#
# COMPACT_ATOMS: atom_id res chain seq x y z
N MET A 1 -39.88 15.51 0.08
CA MET A 1 -39.26 14.73 1.18
C MET A 1 -38.37 13.66 0.58
N THR A 2 -37.08 13.94 0.41
CA THR A 2 -36.07 12.96 0.02
C THR A 2 -35.89 12.00 1.20
N LYS A 3 -36.24 10.71 1.01
CA LYS A 3 -35.92 9.65 1.99
C LYS A 3 -34.41 9.72 2.26
N LYS A 4 -34.02 10.08 3.49
CA LYS A 4 -32.65 9.85 3.98
C LYS A 4 -32.37 8.36 3.78
N LYS A 5 -31.51 8.00 2.81
CA LYS A 5 -30.93 6.65 2.76
C LYS A 5 -30.33 6.42 4.15
N SER A 6 -30.79 5.39 4.86
CA SER A 6 -30.19 5.03 6.14
C SER A 6 -28.74 4.64 5.87
N LEU A 7 -27.80 5.30 6.53
CA LEU A 7 -26.39 4.93 6.49
C LEU A 7 -26.24 3.48 6.97
N VAL A 8 -25.48 2.68 6.23
CA VAL A 8 -25.12 1.32 6.67
C VAL A 8 -24.06 1.48 7.76
N LYS A 9 -24.24 0.83 8.91
CA LYS A 9 -23.32 0.94 10.04
C LYS A 9 -22.52 -0.33 10.20
N HIS A 10 -21.19 -0.20 10.20
CA HIS A 10 -20.26 -1.29 10.46
C HIS A 10 -19.52 -1.00 11.75
N LYS A 11 -19.50 -1.96 12.68
CA LYS A 11 -18.76 -1.81 13.94
C LYS A 11 -17.52 -2.69 13.85
N PHE A 12 -16.33 -2.09 13.98
CA PHE A 12 -15.09 -2.85 14.02
C PHE A 12 -15.16 -3.92 15.12
N PRO A 13 -14.60 -5.11 14.88
CA PRO A 13 -14.53 -6.15 15.89
C PRO A 13 -13.70 -5.65 17.09
N ALA A 14 -14.00 -6.19 18.27
CA ALA A 14 -13.28 -5.78 19.48
C ALA A 14 -11.80 -6.19 19.46
N ASN A 15 -11.48 -7.27 18.74
CA ASN A 15 -10.15 -7.79 18.54
C ASN A 15 -9.90 -7.92 17.03
N LEU A 16 -8.71 -7.52 16.58
CA LEU A 16 -8.25 -7.68 15.19
C LEU A 16 -7.32 -8.89 15.09
N SER A 17 -7.36 -9.60 13.97
CA SER A 17 -6.71 -10.90 13.82
C SER A 17 -5.26 -10.84 13.35
N SER A 18 -4.84 -9.75 12.70
CA SER A 18 -3.47 -9.60 12.19
C SER A 18 -2.86 -8.24 12.55
N VAL A 19 -1.53 -8.17 12.54
CA VAL A 19 -0.77 -6.92 12.72
C VAL A 19 -1.14 -5.88 11.66
N GLU A 20 -1.35 -6.31 10.41
CA GLU A 20 -1.79 -5.43 9.31
C GLU A 20 -3.12 -4.73 9.62
N GLN A 21 -4.12 -5.47 10.10
CA GLN A 21 -5.41 -4.89 10.47
C GLN A 21 -5.26 -3.88 11.61
N LYS A 22 -4.46 -4.22 12.63
CA LYS A 22 -4.21 -3.33 13.77
C LYS A 22 -3.53 -2.04 13.31
N ILE A 23 -2.48 -2.15 12.49
CA ILE A 23 -1.75 -1.00 11.93
C ILE A 23 -2.67 -0.14 11.08
N LEU A 24 -3.48 -0.74 10.18
CA LEU A 24 -4.47 0.03 9.41
C LEU A 24 -5.39 0.84 10.31
N VAL A 25 -5.94 0.24 11.37
CA VAL A 25 -6.85 0.94 12.27
C VAL A 25 -6.13 2.04 13.05
N VAL A 26 -4.87 1.87 13.43
CA VAL A 26 -4.08 2.94 14.04
C VAL A 26 -3.87 4.09 13.06
N SER A 27 -3.45 3.81 11.82
CA SER A 27 -3.25 4.84 10.79
C SER A 27 -4.54 5.61 10.50
N LEU A 28 -5.70 4.94 10.56
CA LEU A 28 -6.99 5.62 10.53
C LEU A 28 -7.12 6.59 11.71
N LEU A 29 -6.87 6.14 12.94
CA LEU A 29 -7.03 6.93 14.17
C LEU A 29 -6.10 8.15 14.24
N GLU A 30 -4.86 8.05 13.78
CA GLU A 30 -3.92 9.17 13.78
C GLU A 30 -4.36 10.29 12.83
N ASP A 31 -4.84 9.92 11.64
CA ASP A 31 -5.44 10.87 10.70
C ASP A 31 -6.76 11.48 11.24
N LEU A 32 -7.53 10.72 12.04
CA LEU A 32 -8.75 11.24 12.69
C LEU A 32 -8.46 12.38 13.66
N ASP A 33 -7.35 12.33 14.41
CA ASP A 33 -7.00 13.35 15.40
C ASP A 33 -6.63 14.71 14.73
N GLY A 34 -6.37 14.73 13.42
CA GLY A 34 -6.04 15.94 12.62
C GLY A 34 -7.21 16.66 11.93
N HIS A 35 -8.39 16.02 11.79
CA HIS A 35 -9.48 16.52 10.95
C HIS A 35 -10.85 16.65 11.66
N ASN A 36 -11.38 17.88 11.73
CA ASN A 36 -12.61 18.28 12.48
C ASN A 36 -13.96 17.70 11.98
N THR A 37 -13.99 16.77 11.02
CA THR A 37 -15.25 16.22 10.45
C THR A 37 -15.84 15.06 11.25
N ILE A 38 -15.14 14.57 12.27
CA ILE A 38 -15.48 13.34 13.01
C ILE A 38 -16.26 13.69 14.26
N LYS A 39 -17.53 13.26 14.33
CA LYS A 39 -18.42 13.66 15.43
C LYS A 39 -18.28 12.80 16.68
N HIS A 40 -17.88 11.54 16.53
CA HIS A 40 -17.40 10.52 17.52
C HIS A 40 -16.54 9.52 16.74
N PHE A 41 -15.89 8.49 17.31
CA PHE A 41 -14.99 7.51 16.63
C PHE A 41 -15.63 6.70 15.48
N SER A 42 -16.26 7.38 14.55
CA SER A 42 -16.89 6.90 13.36
C SER A 42 -16.35 7.62 12.14
N ILE A 43 -16.11 6.85 11.08
CA ILE A 43 -15.54 7.32 9.83
C ILE A 43 -16.53 7.00 8.71
N TYR A 44 -16.79 7.96 7.83
CA TYR A 44 -17.61 7.70 6.65
C TYR A 44 -16.75 7.13 5.54
N GLY A 45 -17.27 6.14 4.80
CA GLY A 45 -16.46 5.53 3.74
C GLY A 45 -16.06 6.50 2.63
N ILE A 46 -16.81 7.58 2.40
CA ILE A 46 -16.38 8.66 1.48
C ILE A 46 -15.10 9.35 1.96
N ASP A 47 -14.94 9.52 3.27
CA ASP A 47 -13.74 10.09 3.86
C ASP A 47 -12.55 9.13 3.61
N LEU A 48 -12.75 7.83 3.86
CA LEU A 48 -11.72 6.80 3.64
C LEU A 48 -11.17 6.83 2.22
N LEU A 49 -12.04 7.00 1.22
CA LEU A 49 -11.63 7.02 -0.19
C LEU A 49 -10.80 8.25 -0.58
N THR A 50 -10.95 9.37 0.14
CA THR A 50 -10.28 10.63 -0.21
C THR A 50 -8.93 10.80 0.49
N ARG A 51 -8.66 10.04 1.55
CA ARG A 51 -7.56 10.29 2.50
C ARG A 51 -6.24 9.58 2.22
N LYS A 52 -6.14 8.78 1.15
CA LYS A 52 -4.90 8.04 0.81
C LYS A 52 -4.38 7.18 1.98
N ILE A 53 -5.29 6.47 2.67
CA ILE A 53 -4.96 5.67 3.85
C ILE A 53 -4.01 4.52 3.53
N CYS A 54 -4.22 3.83 2.40
CA CYS A 54 -3.34 2.76 1.93
C CYS A 54 -2.61 3.14 0.64
N PRO A 55 -1.51 2.44 0.30
CA PRO A 55 -0.83 2.55 -0.98
C PRO A 55 -1.76 2.43 -2.19
N ASN A 56 -2.84 1.66 -2.10
CA ASN A 56 -3.90 1.70 -3.10
C ASN A 56 -5.26 1.28 -2.53
N THR A 57 -6.30 1.46 -3.34
CA THR A 57 -7.68 1.14 -2.97
C THR A 57 -7.90 -0.37 -2.80
N GLU A 58 -7.20 -1.21 -3.54
CA GLU A 58 -7.37 -2.66 -3.46
C GLU A 58 -6.84 -3.26 -2.16
N MET A 59 -5.66 -2.82 -1.70
CA MET A 59 -5.14 -3.18 -0.38
C MET A 59 -6.13 -2.77 0.70
N PHE A 60 -6.66 -1.55 0.62
CA PHE A 60 -7.67 -1.07 1.55
C PHE A 60 -8.92 -1.95 1.54
N ASN A 61 -9.47 -2.25 0.35
CA ASN A 61 -10.64 -3.10 0.20
C ASN A 61 -10.39 -4.53 0.73
N SER A 62 -9.19 -5.10 0.50
CA SER A 62 -8.81 -6.41 1.01
C SER A 62 -8.86 -6.45 2.53
N ILE A 63 -8.15 -5.53 3.20
CA ILE A 63 -8.06 -5.50 4.66
C ILE A 63 -9.44 -5.24 5.27
N ILE A 64 -10.22 -4.29 4.74
CA ILE A 64 -11.58 -4.03 5.23
C ILE A 64 -12.49 -5.24 5.02
N SER A 65 -12.36 -5.93 3.89
CA SER A 65 -13.15 -7.13 3.62
C SER A 65 -12.85 -8.26 4.60
N GLU A 66 -11.58 -8.42 4.97
CA GLU A 66 -11.15 -9.39 5.98
C GLU A 66 -11.68 -9.04 7.37
N ILE A 67 -11.56 -7.76 7.79
CA ILE A 67 -12.01 -7.29 9.12
C ILE A 67 -13.51 -7.55 9.33
N PHE A 68 -14.32 -7.34 8.30
CA PHE A 68 -15.78 -7.50 8.40
C PHE A 68 -16.29 -8.84 7.87
N ASN A 69 -15.41 -9.68 7.31
CA ASN A 69 -15.75 -10.93 6.63
C ASN A 69 -16.85 -10.74 5.57
N ILE A 70 -16.75 -9.65 4.79
CA ILE A 70 -17.70 -9.26 3.74
C ILE A 70 -16.87 -8.73 2.57
N SER A 71 -17.18 -9.12 1.34
CA SER A 71 -16.53 -8.51 0.17
C SER A 71 -16.99 -7.07 0.00
N TYR A 72 -16.06 -6.12 0.04
CA TYR A 72 -16.32 -4.71 -0.26
C TYR A 72 -15.75 -4.32 -1.62
N THR A 73 -16.55 -3.57 -2.36
CA THR A 73 -16.06 -2.70 -3.42
C THR A 73 -15.99 -1.26 -2.91
N THR A 74 -15.23 -0.43 -3.61
CA THR A 74 -15.11 1.01 -3.36
C THR A 74 -16.48 1.70 -3.30
N SER A 75 -17.45 1.24 -4.11
CA SER A 75 -18.83 1.73 -4.07
C SER A 75 -19.61 1.36 -2.83
N ASP A 76 -19.32 0.20 -2.22
CA ASP A 76 -20.01 -0.27 -1.00
C ASP A 76 -19.57 0.54 0.24
N LEU A 77 -18.37 1.09 0.20
CA LEU A 77 -17.87 2.00 1.23
C LEU A 77 -18.64 3.33 1.22
N VAL A 78 -19.10 3.80 0.04
CA VAL A 78 -19.81 5.07 -0.08
C VAL A 78 -21.20 4.97 0.57
N GLY A 79 -21.38 5.67 1.69
CA GLY A 79 -22.61 5.63 2.48
C GLY A 79 -22.56 4.67 3.67
N SER A 80 -21.39 4.10 3.94
CA SER A 80 -21.09 3.33 5.14
C SER A 80 -20.52 4.22 6.25
N GLU A 81 -20.98 4.00 7.48
CA GLU A 81 -20.42 4.55 8.72
C GLU A 81 -19.71 3.43 9.48
N PHE A 82 -18.40 3.53 9.62
CA PHE A 82 -17.60 2.60 10.39
C PHE A 82 -17.46 3.12 11.82
N ILE A 83 -17.60 2.26 12.83
CA ILE A 83 -17.55 2.63 14.25
C ILE A 83 -16.43 1.85 14.92
N ILE A 84 -15.46 2.56 15.50
CA ILE A 84 -14.32 1.95 16.21
C ILE A 84 -14.64 1.89 17.71
N PRO A 85 -14.64 0.70 18.34
CA PRO A 85 -14.88 0.58 19.78
C PRO A 85 -13.82 1.29 20.62
N ASN A 86 -14.22 1.98 21.70
CA ASN A 86 -13.30 2.59 22.66
C ASN A 86 -12.31 1.60 23.29
N THR A 87 -12.69 0.32 23.41
CA THR A 87 -11.80 -0.72 23.92
C THR A 87 -10.64 -0.97 22.97
N LEU A 88 -10.93 -1.09 21.67
CA LEU A 88 -9.92 -1.27 20.63
C LEU A 88 -9.00 -0.06 20.53
N ILE A 89 -9.55 1.16 20.64
CA ILE A 89 -8.73 2.39 20.65
C ILE A 89 -7.74 2.40 21.81
N LYS A 90 -8.16 1.98 23.00
CA LYS A 90 -7.29 1.91 24.18
C LYS A 90 -6.19 0.86 24.03
N GLU A 91 -6.50 -0.29 23.42
CA GLU A 91 -5.51 -1.32 23.11
C GLU A 91 -4.47 -0.78 22.13
N LEU A 92 -4.93 -0.22 21.00
CA LEU A 92 -4.08 0.24 19.92
C LEU A 92 -3.22 1.46 20.28
N LYS A 93 -3.67 2.32 21.19
CA LYS A 93 -2.88 3.45 21.72
C LYS A 93 -1.97 3.07 22.91
N SER A 94 -1.90 1.80 23.29
CA SER A 94 -1.05 1.36 24.41
C SER A 94 0.39 1.09 23.97
N ASP A 95 1.36 1.38 24.83
CA ASP A 95 2.78 1.06 24.57
C ASP A 95 3.02 -0.45 24.34
N THR A 96 2.14 -1.29 24.91
CA THR A 96 2.16 -2.74 24.74
C THR A 96 1.94 -3.16 23.29
N PHE A 97 1.09 -2.45 22.54
CA PHE A 97 0.76 -2.78 21.15
C PHE A 97 2.01 -2.75 20.25
N LYS A 98 2.84 -1.71 20.38
CA LYS A 98 4.08 -1.58 19.61
C LYS A 98 5.04 -2.75 19.86
N GLN A 99 5.17 -3.17 21.11
CA GLN A 99 6.02 -4.30 21.49
C GLN A 99 5.46 -5.63 20.96
N GLU A 100 4.14 -5.82 20.98
CA GLU A 100 3.49 -7.01 20.40
C GLU A 100 3.65 -7.09 18.88
N CYS A 101 3.64 -5.96 18.18
CA CYS A 101 3.90 -5.91 16.74
C CYS A 101 5.33 -6.35 16.42
N LEU A 102 6.33 -5.84 17.14
CA LEU A 102 7.74 -6.17 16.89
C LEU A 102 8.10 -7.64 17.19
N GLN A 103 7.34 -8.31 18.07
CA GLN A 103 7.50 -9.74 18.32
C GLN A 103 7.03 -10.60 17.13
N GLN A 104 6.20 -10.06 16.25
CA GLN A 104 5.65 -10.75 15.08
C GLN A 104 6.45 -10.42 13.81
N GLN A 105 7.76 -10.72 13.84
CA GLN A 105 8.71 -10.33 12.78
C GLN A 105 8.28 -10.81 11.38
N GLU A 106 7.65 -11.99 11.28
CA GLU A 106 7.15 -12.52 10.01
C GLU A 106 5.96 -11.71 9.48
N GLU A 107 4.98 -11.36 10.33
CA GLU A 107 3.85 -10.52 9.92
C GLU A 107 4.30 -9.10 9.53
N ILE A 108 5.27 -8.54 10.28
CA ILE A 108 5.85 -7.24 9.99
C ILE A 108 6.59 -7.26 8.64
N LEU A 109 7.41 -8.29 8.38
CA LEU A 109 8.11 -8.43 7.11
C LEU A 109 7.12 -8.61 5.95
N ASN A 110 6.07 -9.41 6.16
CA ASN A 110 5.02 -9.60 5.16
C ASN A 110 4.27 -8.29 4.87
N LEU A 111 3.95 -7.51 5.89
CA LEU A 111 3.35 -6.19 5.72
C LEU A 111 4.28 -5.22 4.98
N TRP A 112 5.57 -5.20 5.33
CA TRP A 112 6.54 -4.35 4.63
C TRP A 112 6.63 -4.71 3.14
N THR A 113 6.71 -6.00 2.86
CA THR A 113 6.70 -6.54 1.49
C THR A 113 5.43 -6.13 0.74
N THR A 114 4.28 -6.27 1.39
CA THR A 114 2.96 -5.93 0.85
C THR A 114 2.83 -4.44 0.54
N ILE A 115 3.23 -3.57 1.47
CA ILE A 115 3.26 -2.11 1.27
C ILE A 115 4.17 -1.76 0.10
N SER A 116 5.38 -2.34 0.06
CA SER A 116 6.37 -2.09 -0.99
C SER A 116 5.85 -2.50 -2.37
N ALA A 117 5.16 -3.63 -2.45
CA ALA A 117 4.54 -4.11 -3.67
C ALA A 117 3.43 -3.18 -4.14
N TYR A 118 2.50 -2.82 -3.26
CA TYR A 118 1.38 -1.96 -3.62
C TYR A 118 1.79 -0.52 -3.94
N GLU A 119 2.78 0.06 -3.25
CA GLU A 119 3.33 1.37 -3.61
C GLU A 119 4.04 1.35 -4.96
N THR A 120 4.71 0.25 -5.29
CA THR A 120 5.33 0.08 -6.61
C THR A 120 4.27 -0.07 -7.71
N ILE A 121 3.20 -0.83 -7.47
CA ILE A 121 2.07 -0.97 -8.39
C ILE A 121 1.38 0.37 -8.61
N GLU A 122 1.14 1.15 -7.56
CA GLU A 122 0.62 2.50 -7.68
C GLU A 122 1.51 3.36 -8.59
N TYR A 123 2.83 3.31 -8.39
CA TYR A 123 3.78 4.02 -9.24
C TYR A 123 3.73 3.56 -10.70
N ILE A 124 3.62 2.25 -10.95
CA ILE A 124 3.43 1.69 -12.30
C ILE A 124 2.15 2.24 -12.94
N ASN A 125 1.03 2.25 -12.21
CA ASN A 125 -0.23 2.81 -12.68
C ASN A 125 -0.13 4.31 -12.96
N GLN A 126 0.66 5.08 -12.21
CA GLN A 126 0.96 6.47 -12.54
C GLN A 126 1.77 6.63 -13.83
N LEU A 127 2.64 5.68 -14.18
CA LEU A 127 3.34 5.69 -15.47
C LEU A 127 2.38 5.40 -16.63
N LEU A 128 1.47 4.43 -16.45
CA LEU A 128 0.46 4.05 -17.44
C LEU A 128 -0.60 5.15 -17.64
N TYR A 129 -1.00 5.81 -16.56
CA TYR A 129 -1.94 6.93 -16.59
C TYR A 129 -1.42 8.09 -17.47
N LYS A 130 -0.13 8.42 -17.38
CA LYS A 130 0.50 9.51 -18.15
C LYS A 130 0.45 9.30 -19.67
N ILE A 131 0.23 8.07 -20.12
CA ILE A 131 0.12 7.69 -21.53
C ILE A 131 -1.29 7.24 -21.91
N ASN A 132 -2.29 7.46 -21.05
CA ASN A 132 -3.68 7.03 -21.24
C ASN A 132 -3.86 5.52 -21.45
N SER A 133 -2.96 4.69 -20.91
CA SER A 133 -3.11 3.24 -20.92
C SER A 133 -3.96 2.77 -19.73
N LYS A 134 -4.39 1.51 -19.77
CA LYS A 134 -5.10 0.86 -18.66
C LYS A 134 -4.15 0.62 -17.49
N GLU A 135 -4.70 0.50 -16.30
CA GLU A 135 -3.94 0.08 -15.12
C GLU A 135 -3.52 -1.39 -15.25
N VAL A 136 -2.44 -1.78 -14.54
CA VAL A 136 -2.12 -3.19 -14.36
C VAL A 136 -3.13 -3.83 -13.41
N GLU A 137 -3.54 -5.06 -13.73
CA GLU A 137 -4.30 -5.88 -12.80
C GLU A 137 -3.40 -6.30 -11.63
N ILE A 138 -3.86 -6.05 -10.41
CA ILE A 138 -3.06 -6.31 -9.21
C ILE A 138 -2.76 -7.79 -9.03
N ASP A 139 -3.72 -8.67 -9.32
CA ASP A 139 -3.51 -10.12 -9.23
C ASP A 139 -2.36 -10.61 -10.13
N ASN A 140 -2.10 -9.90 -11.23
CA ASN A 140 -0.98 -10.18 -12.14
C ASN A 140 0.31 -9.49 -11.67
N ALA A 141 0.22 -8.25 -11.20
CA ALA A 141 1.39 -7.44 -10.85
C ALA A 141 1.98 -7.79 -9.48
N LYS A 142 1.15 -8.02 -8.46
CA LYS A 142 1.58 -8.22 -7.07
C LYS A 142 2.59 -9.36 -6.91
N PRO A 143 2.36 -10.57 -7.44
CA PRO A 143 3.34 -11.66 -7.29
C PRO A 143 4.69 -11.36 -7.96
N VAL A 144 4.67 -10.63 -9.08
CA VAL A 144 5.89 -10.22 -9.80
C VAL A 144 6.68 -9.22 -8.96
N ILE A 145 6.01 -8.22 -8.40
CA ILE A 145 6.67 -7.17 -7.62
C ILE A 145 7.14 -7.70 -6.27
N GLU A 146 6.34 -8.52 -5.57
CA GLU A 146 6.75 -9.15 -4.30
C GLU A 146 8.04 -9.96 -4.48
N ARG A 147 8.14 -10.75 -5.54
CA ARG A 147 9.38 -11.46 -5.86
C ARG A 147 10.59 -10.54 -6.02
N LEU A 148 10.39 -9.34 -6.59
CA LEU A 148 11.47 -8.37 -6.77
C LEU A 148 11.82 -7.63 -5.47
N THR A 149 10.89 -7.49 -4.52
CA THR A 149 11.16 -6.85 -3.21
C THR A 149 12.19 -7.61 -2.37
N GLU A 150 12.40 -8.91 -2.63
CA GLU A 150 13.48 -9.70 -2.00
C GLU A 150 14.88 -9.13 -2.28
N ASN A 151 15.05 -8.38 -3.37
CA ASN A 151 16.35 -7.89 -3.84
C ASN A 151 16.41 -6.36 -3.99
N PHE A 152 15.27 -5.69 -3.93
CA PHE A 152 15.16 -4.26 -4.21
C PHE A 152 14.24 -3.57 -3.21
N SER A 153 14.63 -2.38 -2.75
CA SER A 153 13.73 -1.51 -2.00
C SER A 153 12.67 -0.88 -2.90
N THR A 154 11.60 -0.33 -2.31
CA THR A 154 10.53 0.34 -3.06
C THR A 154 11.08 1.47 -3.95
N GLY A 155 11.99 2.30 -3.42
CA GLY A 155 12.65 3.35 -4.22
C GLY A 155 13.46 2.79 -5.39
N GLN A 156 14.11 1.64 -5.21
CA GLN A 156 14.83 0.95 -6.29
C GLN A 156 13.88 0.38 -7.34
N LEU A 157 12.75 -0.20 -6.91
CA LEU A 157 11.70 -0.70 -7.78
C LEU A 157 11.06 0.43 -8.60
N TRP A 158 10.86 1.61 -8.02
CA TRP A 158 10.39 2.79 -8.77
C TRP A 158 11.38 3.18 -9.89
N ASN A 159 12.68 3.20 -9.59
CA ASN A 159 13.70 3.46 -10.61
C ASN A 159 13.67 2.38 -11.71
N LEU A 160 13.60 1.11 -11.31
CA LEU A 160 13.52 -0.02 -12.22
C LEU A 160 12.29 0.10 -13.14
N SER A 161 11.12 0.38 -12.59
CA SER A 161 9.85 0.58 -13.30
C SER A 161 9.93 1.73 -14.29
N TYR A 162 10.47 2.88 -13.88
CA TYR A 162 10.68 4.01 -14.78
C TYR A 162 11.60 3.65 -15.96
N LYS A 163 12.72 2.99 -15.66
CA LYS A 163 13.68 2.52 -16.69
C LYS A 163 13.10 1.42 -17.58
N ALA A 164 12.19 0.59 -17.08
CA ALA A 164 11.51 -0.44 -17.87
C ALA A 164 10.42 0.18 -18.77
N ASN A 165 9.77 1.24 -18.31
CA ASN A 165 8.77 1.98 -19.08
C ASN A 165 9.30 2.53 -20.40
N GLN A 166 10.55 3.03 -20.41
CA GLN A 166 11.21 3.46 -21.65
C GLN A 166 11.33 2.32 -22.66
N ARG A 167 11.67 1.12 -22.18
CA ARG A 167 11.78 -0.09 -23.02
C ARG A 167 10.41 -0.55 -23.53
N ALA A 168 9.38 -0.50 -22.69
CA ALA A 168 8.00 -0.82 -23.07
C ALA A 168 7.48 0.12 -24.18
N CYS A 169 7.70 1.44 -24.03
CA CYS A 169 7.41 2.44 -25.08
C CYS A 169 8.08 2.06 -26.41
N GLU A 170 9.38 1.74 -26.39
CA GLU A 170 10.11 1.36 -27.61
C GLU A 170 9.51 0.11 -28.26
N ILE A 171 9.17 -0.92 -27.48
CA ILE A 171 8.57 -2.16 -27.99
C ILE A 171 7.26 -1.87 -28.72
N ILE A 172 6.37 -1.11 -28.10
CA ILE A 172 5.05 -0.80 -28.66
C ILE A 172 5.17 0.01 -29.95
N LEU A 173 6.02 1.05 -29.94
CA LEU A 173 6.24 1.90 -31.11
C LEU A 173 6.90 1.16 -32.28
N THR A 174 7.89 0.31 -31.99
CA THR A 174 8.67 -0.38 -33.05
C THR A 174 7.96 -1.62 -33.60
N GLN A 175 7.26 -2.37 -32.75
CA GLN A 175 6.60 -3.61 -33.13
C GLN A 175 5.13 -3.42 -33.52
N LYS A 176 4.61 -2.19 -33.45
CA LYS A 176 3.22 -1.85 -33.74
C LYS A 176 2.23 -2.71 -32.93
N ILE A 177 2.58 -2.98 -31.68
CA ILE A 177 1.71 -3.68 -30.73
C ILE A 177 0.63 -2.70 -30.26
N ASP A 178 -0.54 -3.23 -29.93
CA ASP A 178 -1.68 -2.46 -29.45
C ASP A 178 -1.38 -1.86 -28.06
N GLU A 179 -1.74 -0.59 -27.86
CA GLU A 179 -1.52 0.11 -26.57
C GLU A 179 -2.28 -0.54 -25.41
N LYS A 180 -3.31 -1.35 -25.69
CA LYS A 180 -4.01 -2.14 -24.68
C LYS A 180 -3.11 -3.18 -24.00
N ASP A 181 -2.06 -3.64 -24.69
CA ASP A 181 -1.13 -4.66 -24.21
C ASP A 181 0.04 -4.03 -23.42
N TYR A 182 0.07 -2.69 -23.33
CA TYR A 182 1.11 -1.95 -22.61
C TYR A 182 1.31 -2.43 -21.17
N PRO A 183 0.26 -2.59 -20.33
CA PRO A 183 0.44 -2.96 -18.93
C PRO A 183 1.23 -4.27 -18.77
N ASP A 184 0.91 -5.28 -19.59
CA ASP A 184 1.58 -6.58 -19.57
C ASP A 184 3.02 -6.50 -20.07
N ILE A 185 3.25 -5.74 -21.15
CA ILE A 185 4.61 -5.50 -21.69
C ILE A 185 5.47 -4.78 -20.65
N LEU A 186 4.92 -3.78 -19.96
CA LEU A 186 5.63 -3.05 -18.92
C LEU A 186 5.98 -3.98 -17.76
N LEU A 187 5.01 -4.76 -17.25
CA LEU A 187 5.25 -5.70 -16.16
C LEU A 187 6.31 -6.73 -16.53
N HIS A 188 6.26 -7.26 -17.75
CA HIS A 188 7.28 -8.18 -18.27
C HIS A 188 8.67 -7.51 -18.34
N ALA A 189 8.75 -6.30 -18.89
CA ALA A 189 10.00 -5.54 -18.98
C ALA A 189 10.60 -5.22 -17.59
N ILE A 190 9.75 -4.97 -16.58
CA ILE A 190 10.19 -4.79 -15.19
C ILE A 190 10.83 -6.07 -14.67
N LEU A 191 10.17 -7.21 -14.83
CA LEU A 191 10.68 -8.51 -14.39
C LEU A 191 12.01 -8.86 -15.08
N GLU A 192 12.07 -8.76 -16.41
CA GLU A 192 13.30 -9.04 -17.17
C GLU A 192 14.47 -8.17 -16.70
N LYS A 193 14.20 -6.88 -16.49
CA LYS A 193 15.23 -5.93 -16.05
C LYS A 193 15.67 -6.19 -14.62
N GLY A 194 14.73 -6.50 -13.72
CA GLY A 194 15.04 -6.88 -12.34
C GLY A 194 15.92 -8.12 -12.28
N LEU A 195 15.54 -9.19 -12.99
CA LEU A 195 16.32 -10.42 -13.08
C LEU A 195 17.71 -10.20 -13.69
N LEU A 196 17.82 -9.32 -14.71
CA LEU A 196 19.11 -8.96 -15.27
C LEU A 196 20.02 -8.29 -14.23
N TYR A 197 19.49 -7.35 -13.45
CA TYR A 197 20.26 -6.67 -12.40
C TYR A 197 20.72 -7.65 -11.31
N ILE A 198 19.84 -8.55 -10.87
CA ILE A 198 20.16 -9.60 -9.90
C ILE A 198 21.29 -10.49 -10.45
N ASN A 199 21.12 -11.04 -11.66
CA ASN A 199 22.07 -11.96 -12.27
C ASN A 199 23.45 -11.33 -12.53
N LYS A 200 23.51 -10.03 -12.78
CA LYS A 200 24.75 -9.29 -13.03
C LYS A 200 25.35 -8.66 -11.78
N GLY A 201 24.66 -8.72 -10.63
CA GLY A 201 25.06 -8.02 -9.41
C GLY A 201 25.11 -6.50 -9.58
N TRP A 202 24.29 -5.94 -10.46
CA TRP A 202 24.28 -4.51 -10.73
C TRP A 202 23.54 -3.74 -9.63
N LYS A 203 24.14 -2.66 -9.16
CA LYS A 203 23.51 -1.77 -8.18
C LYS A 203 22.54 -0.82 -8.89
N ILE A 204 21.37 -0.62 -8.28
CA ILE A 204 20.41 0.38 -8.71
C ILE A 204 20.26 1.41 -7.59
N LEU A 205 20.33 2.69 -7.94
CA LEU A 205 20.09 3.77 -6.97
C LEU A 205 18.59 3.90 -6.75
N PRO A 206 18.11 4.09 -5.51
CA PRO A 206 16.70 4.34 -5.28
C PRO A 206 16.29 5.69 -5.87
N PHE A 207 15.08 5.76 -6.41
CA PHE A 207 14.38 7.03 -6.59
C PHE A 207 13.91 7.53 -5.24
N LYS A 208 13.82 8.85 -5.09
CA LYS A 208 13.16 9.47 -3.94
C LYS A 208 11.66 9.50 -4.18
N ARG A 209 10.88 9.54 -3.11
CA ARG A 209 9.47 9.90 -3.19
C ARG A 209 9.35 11.33 -3.74
N TRP A 210 8.95 11.46 -5.00
CA TRP A 210 8.64 12.77 -5.58
C TRP A 210 7.17 13.07 -5.30
N GLY A 211 6.93 13.99 -4.35
CA GLY A 211 5.62 14.28 -3.75
C GLY A 211 4.48 14.71 -4.69
N ASN A 212 4.74 14.88 -5.99
CA ASN A 212 3.72 15.20 -6.98
C ASN A 212 3.20 13.97 -7.75
N GLN A 213 3.85 12.80 -7.65
CA GLN A 213 3.49 11.62 -8.47
C GLN A 213 2.84 10.51 -7.66
N CYS A 214 3.46 10.12 -6.54
CA CYS A 214 2.91 9.13 -5.61
C CYS A 214 3.17 9.64 -4.19
N LYS A 215 2.11 10.06 -3.51
CA LYS A 215 2.20 10.46 -2.10
C LYS A 215 2.30 9.20 -1.24
N GLN A 216 3.11 9.26 -0.19
CA GLN A 216 3.11 8.22 0.83
C GLN A 216 1.72 8.14 1.44
N SER A 217 1.27 6.91 1.70
CA SER A 217 -0.01 6.67 2.38
C SER A 217 0.14 6.78 3.89
N GLU A 218 -0.95 7.09 4.60
CA GLU A 218 -0.96 7.16 6.07
C GLU A 218 -0.50 5.83 6.69
N LEU A 219 -0.93 4.70 6.13
CA LEU A 219 -0.48 3.37 6.55
C LEU A 219 1.03 3.20 6.38
N SER A 220 1.58 3.55 5.22
CA SER A 220 3.03 3.48 5.00
C SER A 220 3.79 4.42 5.91
N GLN A 221 3.27 5.63 6.14
CA GLN A 221 3.89 6.64 6.98
C GLN A 221 3.94 6.17 8.44
N HIS A 222 2.79 5.76 8.99
CA HIS A 222 2.71 5.22 10.33
C HIS A 222 3.60 3.97 10.49
N PHE A 223 3.53 3.05 9.53
CA PHE A 223 4.33 1.82 9.57
C PHE A 223 5.84 2.11 9.60
N PHE A 224 6.33 2.99 8.73
CA PHE A 224 7.76 3.27 8.67
C PHE A 224 8.25 4.19 9.79
N ASN A 225 7.45 5.14 10.24
CA ASN A 225 7.84 6.10 11.29
C ASN A 225 7.68 5.51 12.69
N GLU A 226 6.51 4.94 12.99
CA GLU A 226 6.13 4.60 14.35
C GLU A 226 6.36 3.12 14.68
N VAL A 227 6.16 2.22 13.70
CA VAL A 227 6.33 0.78 13.91
C VAL A 227 7.78 0.36 13.69
N LEU A 228 8.35 0.69 12.53
CA LEU A 228 9.73 0.31 12.18
C LEU A 228 10.80 1.31 12.64
N GLU A 229 10.42 2.55 12.93
CA GLU A 229 11.36 3.64 13.28
C GLU A 229 12.43 3.92 12.20
N LEU A 230 12.15 3.55 10.94
CA LEU A 230 13.04 3.77 9.79
C LEU A 230 12.74 5.06 9.03
N GLY A 231 11.55 5.64 9.21
CA GLY A 231 11.13 6.81 8.44
C GLY A 231 11.22 6.62 6.93
N GLU A 232 11.84 7.57 6.22
CA GLU A 232 12.08 7.46 4.78
C GLU A 232 13.02 6.30 4.39
N ASP A 233 13.84 5.79 5.31
CA ASP A 233 14.69 4.64 5.04
C ASP A 233 13.86 3.36 4.87
N GLY A 234 12.64 3.28 5.43
CA GLY A 234 11.72 2.17 5.19
C GLY A 234 11.34 2.02 3.71
N PHE A 235 11.35 3.13 2.95
CA PHE A 235 11.12 3.12 1.50
C PHE A 235 12.39 2.79 0.69
N ASN A 236 13.56 3.12 1.22
CA ASN A 236 14.84 2.97 0.54
C ASN A 236 15.60 1.70 0.91
N THR A 237 15.14 0.98 1.93
CA THR A 237 15.71 -0.26 2.45
C THR A 237 14.96 -1.48 1.92
N ILE A 238 15.69 -2.55 1.66
CA ILE A 238 15.12 -3.82 1.19
C ILE A 238 14.37 -4.47 2.36
N PRO A 239 13.09 -4.86 2.22
CA PRO A 239 12.38 -5.61 3.25
C PRO A 239 13.15 -6.90 3.59
N SER A 240 13.66 -7.00 4.82
CA SER A 240 14.36 -8.21 5.26
C SER A 240 14.36 -8.33 6.79
N LEU A 241 14.47 -9.56 7.30
CA LEU A 241 14.64 -9.80 8.74
C LEU A 241 15.93 -9.18 9.30
N GLU A 242 16.95 -8.98 8.47
CA GLU A 242 18.20 -8.32 8.86
C GLU A 242 17.95 -6.83 9.11
N ASN A 243 17.20 -6.19 8.21
CA ASN A 243 16.89 -4.76 8.29
C ASN A 243 15.81 -4.44 9.35
N LEU A 244 15.06 -5.44 9.82
CA LEU A 244 14.16 -5.30 10.98
C LEU A 244 14.89 -5.27 12.33
N LYS A 245 16.17 -5.64 12.38
CA LYS A 245 16.95 -5.76 13.64
C LYS A 245 17.88 -4.58 13.91
N LEU A 246 17.70 -3.46 13.20
CA LEU A 246 18.54 -2.28 13.35
C LEU A 246 18.09 -1.48 14.59
N ASP A 247 18.62 -1.95 15.72
CA ASP A 247 18.88 -1.31 17.03
C ASP A 247 18.44 -2.21 18.20
N GLN A 248 19.28 -3.21 18.50
CA GLN A 248 19.47 -3.73 19.87
C GLN A 248 20.73 -3.11 20.47
#